data_AF-A0A7Y7SSS8-F1
#
_entry.id   AF-A0A7Y7SSS8-F1
#
_cell.length_a   1.000
_cell.length_b   1.000
_cell.length_c   1.000
_cell.angle_alpha   90.00
_cell.angle_beta   90.00
_cell.angle_gamma   90.00
#
_symmetry.space_group_name_H-M   'P 1'
#
loop_
_entity.id
_entity.type
_entity.pdbx_description
1 polymer ?
#
loop_
_entity_poly.entity_id
_entity_poly.type
_entity_poly.pdbx_seq_one_letter_code
_entity_poly.pdbx_strand_id
1 'polypeptide(L)'
;MSEFRGTLGEWSAFYGSNGTLILNDEDECIASIGGRETTHEENDFNAKLIAAAPHMLEALKRAQAQFWQAGIKADANSLNPIEELAARIDVVISKALGQ
;
A
#
# COMPACT_ATOMS: atom_id res chain seq x y z
N MET A 1 9.10 15.76 -8.08
CA MET A 1 8.37 14.52 -7.73
C MET A 1 9.37 13.63 -7.02
N SER A 2 9.12 13.27 -5.77
CA SER A 2 9.92 12.26 -5.07
C SER A 2 9.74 10.92 -5.79
N GLU A 3 10.85 10.26 -6.07
CA GLU A 3 10.91 8.97 -6.73
C GLU A 3 10.09 7.94 -5.94
N PHE A 4 9.20 7.23 -6.63
CA PHE A 4 8.45 6.14 -6.02
C PHE A 4 9.46 5.03 -5.68
N ARG A 5 9.70 4.80 -4.39
CA ARG A 5 10.67 3.80 -3.91
C ARG A 5 10.13 2.36 -3.91
N GLY A 6 8.90 2.15 -4.36
CA GLY A 6 8.32 0.81 -4.53
C GLY A 6 8.53 0.29 -5.95
N THR A 7 8.38 -1.02 -6.14
CA THR A 7 8.31 -1.62 -7.47
C THR A 7 6.98 -1.30 -8.13
N LEU A 8 7.03 -0.69 -9.32
CA LEU A 8 5.87 -0.45 -10.17
C LEU A 8 5.32 -1.79 -10.70
N GLY A 9 4.02 -1.83 -11.02
CA GLY A 9 3.35 -3.02 -11.56
C GLY A 9 2.42 -3.71 -10.58
N GLU A 10 1.64 -4.66 -11.08
CA GLU A 10 0.82 -5.51 -10.23
C GLU A 10 1.72 -6.45 -9.42
N TRP A 11 1.34 -6.70 -8.18
CA TRP A 11 2.03 -7.67 -7.35
C TRP A 11 1.15 -8.91 -7.21
N SER A 12 1.75 -10.08 -7.36
CA SER A 12 1.05 -11.36 -7.31
C SER A 12 1.65 -12.28 -6.25
N ALA A 13 0.79 -12.96 -5.51
CA ALA A 13 1.21 -13.97 -4.53
C ALA A 13 1.41 -15.33 -5.21
N PHE A 14 2.61 -15.89 -5.10
CA PHE A 14 2.98 -17.19 -5.63
C PHE A 14 3.32 -18.17 -4.51
N TYR A 15 2.68 -19.34 -4.51
CA TYR A 15 2.84 -20.35 -3.46
C TYR A 15 3.95 -21.34 -3.81
N GLY A 16 5.01 -21.35 -2.99
CA GLY A 16 6.09 -22.31 -3.06
C GLY A 16 6.10 -23.28 -1.87
N SER A 17 6.94 -24.31 -1.96
CA SER A 17 7.12 -25.31 -0.89
C SER A 17 7.76 -24.75 0.39
N ASN A 18 8.38 -23.57 0.33
CA ASN A 18 9.09 -22.94 1.44
C ASN A 18 8.48 -21.59 1.89
N GLY A 19 7.27 -21.25 1.42
CA GLY A 19 6.61 -19.98 1.74
C GLY A 19 5.90 -19.37 0.53
N THR A 20 5.30 -18.20 0.73
CA THR A 20 4.63 -17.43 -0.32
C THR A 20 5.53 -16.30 -0.79
N LEU A 21 5.79 -16.23 -2.09
CA LEU A 21 6.54 -15.15 -2.72
C LEU A 21 5.57 -14.07 -3.21
N ILE A 22 6.00 -12.82 -3.16
CA ILE A 22 5.35 -11.69 -3.83
C ILE A 22 6.21 -11.34 -5.04
N LEU A 23 5.64 -11.47 -6.23
CA LEU A 23 6.30 -11.18 -7.50
C LEU A 23 5.70 -9.92 -8.12
N ASN A 24 6.49 -9.15 -8.87
CA ASN A 24 5.96 -8.12 -9.77
C ASN A 24 5.63 -8.70 -11.16
N ASP A 25 5.18 -7.83 -12.07
CA ASP A 25 4.87 -8.18 -13.46
C ASP A 25 6.06 -8.72 -14.28
N GLU A 26 7.30 -8.54 -13.79
CA GLU A 26 8.53 -9.02 -14.40
C GLU A 26 9.05 -10.32 -13.76
N ASP A 27 8.21 -10.99 -12.96
CA ASP A 27 8.52 -12.19 -12.17
C ASP A 27 9.66 -11.98 -11.14
N GLU A 28 9.99 -10.72 -10.80
CA GLU A 28 10.97 -10.40 -9.77
C GLU A 28 10.38 -10.55 -8.38
N CYS A 29 11.12 -11.22 -7.49
CA CYS A 29 10.70 -11.40 -6.10
C CYS A 29 10.86 -10.11 -5.29
N ILE A 30 9.74 -9.52 -4.89
CA ILE A 30 9.65 -8.30 -4.07
C ILE A 30 9.73 -8.64 -2.57
N ALA A 31 9.07 -9.73 -2.16
CA ALA A 31 9.06 -10.17 -0.78
C ALA A 31 8.84 -11.68 -0.68
N SER A 32 9.29 -12.27 0.43
CA SER A 32 8.97 -13.65 0.82
C SER A 32 8.27 -13.63 2.16
N ILE A 33 7.15 -14.34 2.25
CA ILE A 33 6.28 -14.41 3.42
C ILE A 33 6.23 -15.85 3.88
N GLY A 34 6.64 -16.06 5.13
CA GLY A 34 6.64 -17.37 5.75
C GLY A 34 7.67 -17.46 6.86
N GLY A 35 7.37 -18.26 7.87
CA GLY A 35 8.28 -18.55 8.98
C GLY A 35 7.87 -19.85 9.67
N ARG A 36 8.74 -20.36 10.54
CA ARG A 36 8.48 -21.58 11.32
C ARG A 36 7.24 -21.48 12.22
N GLU A 37 6.78 -20.27 12.50
CA GLU A 37 5.70 -19.98 13.45
C GLU A 37 4.41 -19.51 12.79
N THR A 38 4.33 -19.46 11.45
CA THR A 38 3.11 -19.04 10.73
C THR A 38 2.43 -20.20 10.02
N THR A 39 1.11 -20.21 10.05
CA THR A 39 0.30 -21.18 9.30
C THR A 39 0.28 -20.84 7.81
N HIS A 40 -0.04 -21.82 6.96
CA HIS A 40 -0.24 -21.59 5.54
C HIS A 40 -1.35 -20.56 5.25
N GLU A 41 -2.42 -20.58 6.04
CA GLU A 41 -3.55 -19.65 5.91
C GLU A 41 -3.13 -18.21 6.24
N GLU A 42 -2.40 -18.00 7.34
CA GLU A 42 -1.87 -16.67 7.69
C GLU A 42 -0.92 -16.15 6.59
N ASN A 43 -0.09 -17.02 6.03
CA ASN A 43 0.81 -16.63 4.94
C ASN A 43 0.05 -16.25 3.66
N ASP A 44 -1.03 -16.95 3.31
CA ASP A 44 -1.91 -16.62 2.17
C ASP A 44 -2.60 -15.26 2.36
N PHE A 45 -3.22 -15.03 3.53
CA PHE A 45 -3.86 -13.75 3.82
C PHE A 45 -2.88 -12.58 3.80
N ASN A 46 -1.71 -12.74 4.44
CA ASN A 46 -0.68 -11.71 4.45
C ASN A 46 -0.14 -11.44 3.05
N ALA A 47 0.02 -12.48 2.23
CA ALA A 47 0.49 -12.33 0.86
C ALA A 47 -0.49 -11.56 -0.02
N LYS A 48 -1.78 -11.89 0.04
CA LYS A 48 -2.84 -11.13 -0.64
C LYS A 48 -2.87 -9.67 -0.20
N LEU A 49 -2.73 -9.40 1.10
CA LEU A 49 -2.70 -8.04 1.63
C LEU A 49 -1.51 -7.23 1.11
N ILE A 50 -0.31 -7.83 1.13
CA ILE A 50 0.91 -7.19 0.63
C ILE A 50 0.83 -6.97 -0.88
N ALA A 51 0.35 -7.95 -1.64
CA ALA A 51 0.11 -7.85 -3.08
C ALA A 51 -0.85 -6.71 -3.45
N ALA A 52 -1.84 -6.40 -2.61
CA ALA A 52 -2.76 -5.30 -2.83
C ALA A 52 -2.16 -3.90 -2.52
N ALA A 53 -0.96 -3.83 -1.92
CA ALA A 53 -0.38 -2.56 -1.45
C ALA A 53 -0.19 -1.49 -2.55
N PRO A 54 0.27 -1.81 -3.77
CA PRO A 54 0.37 -0.83 -4.86
C PRO A 54 -0.98 -0.22 -5.22
N HIS A 55 -2.02 -1.05 -5.36
CA HIS A 55 -3.38 -0.59 -5.67
C HIS A 55 -3.99 0.25 -4.55
N MET A 56 -3.75 -0.13 -3.28
CA MET A 56 -4.19 0.67 -2.13
C MET A 56 -3.53 2.05 -2.12
N LEU A 57 -2.22 2.13 -2.40
CA LEU A 57 -1.50 3.41 -2.48
C LEU A 57 -2.00 4.25 -3.66
N GLU A 58 -2.25 3.64 -4.82
CA GLU A 58 -2.80 4.34 -5.97
C GLU A 58 -4.20 4.91 -5.66
N ALA A 59 -5.08 4.12 -5.05
CA ALA A 59 -6.41 4.56 -4.64
C ALA A 59 -6.33 5.75 -3.67
N LEU A 60 -5.41 5.72 -2.70
CA LEU A 60 -5.17 6.84 -1.79
C LEU A 60 -4.67 8.09 -2.51
N LYS A 61 -3.72 7.95 -3.45
CA LYS A 61 -3.24 9.09 -4.27
C LYS A 61 -4.36 9.71 -5.11
N ARG A 62 -5.25 8.88 -5.66
CA ARG A 62 -6.44 9.36 -6.40
C ARG A 62 -7.40 10.11 -5.46
N ALA A 63 -7.64 9.59 -4.26
CA ALA A 63 -8.47 10.26 -3.26
C ALA A 63 -7.87 11.63 -2.83
N GLN A 64 -6.55 11.68 -2.58
CA GLN A 64 -5.84 12.93 -2.29
C GLN A 64 -6.01 13.96 -3.41
N ALA A 65 -5.84 13.54 -4.67
CA ALA A 65 -6.01 14.43 -5.83
C ALA A 65 -7.45 14.98 -5.91
N GLN A 66 -8.46 14.16 -5.60
CA GLN A 66 -9.86 14.61 -5.56
C GLN A 66 -10.09 15.67 -4.47
N PHE A 67 -9.51 15.50 -3.28
CA PHE A 67 -9.60 16.51 -2.21
C PHE A 67 -8.97 17.84 -2.63
N TRP A 68 -7.79 17.81 -3.25
CA TRP A 68 -7.15 19.03 -3.76
C TRP A 68 -7.97 19.72 -4.85
N GLN A 69 -8.54 18.95 -5.78
CA GLN A 69 -9.42 19.49 -6.84
C GLN A 69 -10.71 20.10 -6.28
N ALA A 70 -11.24 19.53 -5.20
CA ALA A 70 -12.40 20.06 -4.49
C ALA A 70 -12.08 21.28 -3.59
N GLY A 71 -10.82 21.69 -3.49
CA GLY A 71 -10.40 22.79 -2.61
C GLY A 71 -10.43 22.45 -1.11
N ILE A 72 -10.47 21.16 -0.77
CA ILE A 72 -10.44 20.69 0.62
C ILE A 72 -9.02 20.86 1.15
N LYS A 73 -8.89 21.60 2.27
CA LYS A 73 -7.61 21.78 2.95
C LYS A 73 -7.38 20.62 3.91
N ALA A 74 -6.25 19.94 3.79
CA ALA A 74 -5.82 18.95 4.76
C ALA A 74 -5.45 19.64 6.08
N ASP A 75 -6.15 19.29 7.17
CA ASP A 75 -5.85 19.76 8.51
C ASP A 75 -6.21 18.70 9.55
N ALA A 76 -5.17 18.14 10.20
CA ALA A 76 -5.32 17.07 11.19
C ALA A 76 -6.05 17.51 12.48
N ASN A 77 -6.18 18.81 12.73
CA ASN A 77 -6.89 19.34 13.88
C ASN A 77 -8.27 19.92 13.50
N SER A 78 -8.72 19.75 12.26
CA SER A 78 -10.03 20.23 11.83
C SER A 78 -11.14 19.44 12.51
N LEU A 79 -12.22 20.15 12.87
CA LEU A 79 -13.47 19.53 13.30
C LEU A 79 -14.31 19.03 12.11
N ASN A 80 -13.94 19.42 10.88
CA ASN A 80 -14.55 18.91 9.66
C ASN A 80 -13.96 17.53 9.33
N PRO A 81 -14.77 16.46 9.34
CA PRO A 81 -14.28 15.10 9.12
C PRO A 81 -13.63 14.90 7.75
N ILE A 82 -13.99 15.71 6.74
CA ILE A 82 -13.41 15.60 5.40
C ILE A 82 -11.99 16.19 5.36
N GLU A 83 -11.76 17.29 6.07
CA GLU A 83 -10.43 17.94 6.16
C GLU A 83 -9.46 17.11 7.01
N GLU A 84 -9.96 16.51 8.08
CA GLU A 84 -9.22 15.56 8.92
C GLU A 84 -8.85 14.29 8.12
N LEU A 85 -9.80 13.74 7.37
CA LEU A 85 -9.56 12.59 6.51
C LEU A 85 -8.51 12.91 5.44
N ALA A 86 -8.57 14.08 4.82
CA ALA A 86 -7.56 14.52 3.85
C ALA A 86 -6.16 14.55 4.48
N ALA A 87 -6.01 15.07 5.70
CA ALA A 87 -4.75 15.05 6.43
C ALA A 87 -4.27 13.63 6.76
N ARG A 88 -5.18 12.72 7.13
CA ARG A 88 -4.82 11.30 7.38
C ARG A 88 -4.35 10.59 6.12
N ILE A 89 -4.97 10.85 4.97
CA ILE A 89 -4.52 10.30 3.69
C ILE A 89 -3.11 10.80 3.37
N ASP A 90 -2.83 12.10 3.55
CA ASP A 90 -1.49 12.67 3.33
C ASP A 90 -0.42 11.99 4.19
N VAL A 91 -0.71 11.75 5.47
CA VAL A 91 0.18 11.04 6.39
C VAL A 91 0.42 9.59 5.95
N VAL A 92 -0.63 8.86 5.57
CA VAL A 92 -0.50 7.45 5.15
C VAL A 92 0.29 7.34 3.86
N ILE A 93 0.03 8.22 2.87
CA ILE A 93 0.80 8.27 1.63
C ILE A 93 2.28 8.58 1.92
N SER A 94 2.56 9.56 2.76
CA SER A 94 3.94 9.94 3.13
C SER A 94 4.67 8.75 3.76
N LYS A 95 4.04 8.09 4.73
CA LYS A 95 4.58 6.89 5.38
C LYS A 95 4.82 5.74 4.39
N ALA A 96 3.88 5.49 3.48
CA ALA A 96 4.01 4.44 2.46
C ALA A 96 5.14 4.72 1.46
N LEU A 97 5.46 6.00 1.21
CA LEU A 97 6.57 6.43 0.36
C LEU A 97 7.91 6.58 1.12
N GLY A 98 7.92 6.35 2.44
CA GLY A 98 9.10 6.51 3.29
C GLY A 98 9.56 7.97 3.47
N GLN A 99 8.61 8.90 3.52
CA GLN A 99 8.84 10.34 3.73
C GLN A 99 8.56 10.77 5.17
#